data_AF-A0A953NI99-F1
#
_entry.id   AF-A0A953NI99-F1
#
_cell.length_a   1.000
_cell.length_b   1.000
_cell.length_c   1.000
_cell.angle_alpha   90.00
_cell.angle_beta   90.00
_cell.angle_gamma   90.00
#
_symmetry.space_group_name_H-M   'P 1'
#
loop_
_entity.id
_entity.type
_entity.pdbx_description
1 polymer ?
#
loop_
_entity_poly.entity_id
_entity_poly.type
_entity_poly.pdbx_seq_one_letter_code
_entity_poly.pdbx_strand_id
1 'polypeptide(L)'
;MKFKKTIAILSILILTLSAFSGCKKEETKKDLVKVRLNEVVRSIFYAPMYVAISQGFFEEEGLEIELSTGQGADSTITKTQY
;
A
#
# COMPACT_ATOMS: atom_id res chain seq x y z
N MET A 1 46.79 -21.90 20.40
CA MET A 1 46.33 -21.12 19.22
C MET A 1 45.10 -21.69 18.51
N LYS A 2 44.86 -23.02 18.50
CA LYS A 2 43.71 -23.63 17.79
C LYS A 2 42.34 -23.21 18.35
N PHE A 3 42.20 -23.13 19.67
CA PHE A 3 40.96 -22.75 20.36
C PHE A 3 40.54 -21.27 20.13
N LYS A 4 41.52 -20.37 20.04
CA LYS A 4 41.28 -18.95 19.72
C LYS A 4 40.81 -18.76 18.27
N LYS A 5 41.32 -19.60 17.34
CA LYS A 5 40.90 -19.59 15.94
C LYS A 5 39.48 -20.15 15.74
N THR A 6 39.10 -21.21 16.46
CA THR A 6 37.73 -21.76 16.41
C THR A 6 36.70 -20.81 16.99
N ILE A 7 37.01 -20.09 18.07
CA ILE A 7 36.13 -19.05 18.64
C ILE A 7 35.95 -17.88 17.66
N ALA A 8 37.02 -17.44 16.99
CA ALA A 8 36.96 -16.36 16.01
C ALA A 8 36.07 -16.73 14.80
N ILE A 9 36.17 -17.97 14.31
CA ILE A 9 35.35 -18.46 13.19
C ILE A 9 33.87 -18.56 13.57
N LEU A 10 33.57 -19.02 14.79
CA LEU A 10 32.18 -19.11 15.27
C LEU A 10 31.54 -17.73 15.45
N SER A 11 32.32 -16.75 15.93
CA SER A 11 31.89 -15.35 16.07
C SER A 11 31.52 -14.72 14.72
N ILE A 12 32.31 -14.97 13.67
CA ILE A 12 32.05 -14.47 12.32
C ILE A 12 30.78 -15.11 11.74
N LEU A 13 30.58 -16.41 11.94
CA LEU A 13 29.40 -17.11 11.46
C LEU A 13 28.10 -16.57 12.06
N ILE A 14 28.11 -16.31 13.37
CA ILE A 14 26.97 -15.70 14.08
C ILE A 14 26.68 -14.29 13.56
N LEU A 15 27.72 -13.49 13.30
CA LEU A 15 27.58 -12.14 12.76
C LEU A 15 26.96 -12.15 11.35
N THR A 16 27.38 -13.10 10.50
CA THR A 16 26.83 -13.24 9.14
C THR A 16 25.38 -13.71 9.13
N LEU A 17 24.95 -14.56 10.08
CA LEU A 17 23.54 -14.96 10.20
C LEU A 17 22.66 -13.81 10.69
N SER A 18 23.16 -12.97 11.60
CA SER A 18 22.40 -11.80 12.07
C SER A 18 22.23 -10.72 11.00
N ALA A 19 23.13 -10.64 10.02
CA ALA A 19 23.05 -9.66 8.93
C ALA A 19 21.92 -9.97 7.93
N PHE A 20 21.37 -11.19 7.91
CA PHE A 20 20.31 -11.59 6.98
C PHE A 20 18.89 -11.54 7.57
N SER A 21 18.76 -11.31 8.89
CA SER A 21 17.45 -11.23 9.57
C SER A 21 16.71 -9.91 9.36
N GLY A 22 17.29 -8.95 8.61
CA GLY A 22 16.67 -7.66 8.27
C GLY A 22 15.75 -7.68 7.04
N CYS A 23 15.72 -8.77 6.27
CA CYS A 23 14.84 -8.92 5.10
C CYS A 23 13.44 -9.44 5.47
N LYS A 24 12.90 -9.03 6.62
CA LYS A 24 11.45 -9.08 6.81
C LYS A 24 10.90 -7.82 6.16
N LYS A 25 10.19 -7.98 5.04
CA LYS A 25 9.18 -7.01 4.66
C LYS A 25 8.26 -6.94 5.87
N GLU A 26 8.40 -5.89 6.69
CA GLU A 26 7.29 -5.52 7.54
C GLU A 26 6.14 -5.30 6.58
N GLU A 27 5.18 -6.21 6.59
CA GLU A 27 3.80 -5.85 6.27
C GLU A 27 3.36 -4.92 7.40
N THR A 28 3.97 -3.74 7.47
CA THR A 28 3.35 -2.59 8.08
C THR A 28 2.04 -2.51 7.32
N LYS A 29 0.93 -2.85 7.98
CA LYS A 29 -0.40 -2.56 7.46
C LYS A 29 -0.33 -1.10 7.06
N LYS A 30 -0.19 -0.83 5.77
CA LYS A 30 -0.21 0.52 5.24
C LYS A 30 -1.60 0.98 5.61
N ASP A 31 -1.71 1.82 6.63
CA ASP A 31 -2.98 2.43 6.98
C ASP A 31 -3.43 3.20 5.74
N LEU A 32 -4.39 2.62 5.02
CA LEU A 32 -4.84 3.15 3.75
C LEU A 32 -5.52 4.48 4.02
N VAL A 33 -5.10 5.51 3.29
CA VAL A 33 -5.77 6.81 3.32
C VAL A 33 -7.05 6.66 2.50
N LYS A 34 -8.19 6.73 3.21
CA LYS A 34 -9.50 6.58 2.58
C LYS A 34 -9.92 7.86 1.85
N VAL A 35 -10.13 7.76 0.55
CA VAL A 35 -10.54 8.85 -0.34
C VAL A 35 -11.96 8.56 -0.83
N ARG A 36 -12.92 9.41 -0.42
CA ARG A 36 -14.30 9.35 -0.91
C ARG A 36 -14.44 10.22 -2.15
N LEU A 37 -14.88 9.63 -3.25
CA LEU A 37 -15.02 10.31 -4.53
C LEU A 37 -16.47 10.17 -5.02
N ASN A 38 -17.06 11.28 -5.46
CA ASN A 38 -18.42 11.30 -5.98
C ASN A 38 -18.40 11.72 -7.45
N GLU A 39 -18.70 10.78 -8.34
CA GLU A 39 -18.80 11.04 -9.77
C GLU A 39 -20.19 11.54 -10.15
N VAL A 40 -20.23 12.48 -11.09
CA VAL A 40 -21.48 13.10 -11.53
C VAL A 40 -22.39 12.14 -12.26
N VAL A 41 -21.79 11.39 -13.17
CA VAL A 41 -22.43 10.35 -13.95
C VAL A 41 -21.38 9.32 -14.32
N ARG A 42 -21.78 8.05 -14.38
CA ARG A 42 -20.90 7.01 -14.87
C ARG A 42 -20.65 7.22 -16.36
N SER A 43 -19.43 7.56 -16.71
CA SER A 43 -19.05 7.98 -18.07
C SER A 43 -17.78 7.29 -18.52
N ILE A 44 -17.68 6.99 -19.82
CA ILE A 44 -16.47 6.43 -20.43
C ILE A 44 -15.25 7.35 -20.28
N PHE A 45 -15.48 8.64 -20.06
CA PHE A 45 -14.42 9.61 -19.77
C PHE A 45 -13.57 9.20 -18.55
N TYR A 46 -14.18 8.57 -17.53
CA TYR A 46 -13.49 8.09 -16.33
C TYR A 46 -12.97 6.65 -16.45
N ALA A 47 -13.06 6.03 -17.63
CA ALA A 47 -12.61 4.65 -17.83
C ALA A 47 -11.16 4.39 -17.38
N PRO A 48 -10.18 5.29 -17.63
CA PRO A 48 -8.82 5.08 -17.13
C PRO A 48 -8.77 5.01 -15.59
N MET A 49 -9.58 5.82 -14.90
CA MET A 49 -9.66 5.81 -13.44
C MET A 49 -10.28 4.51 -12.92
N TYR A 50 -11.35 4.01 -13.53
CA TYR A 50 -11.96 2.75 -13.14
C TYR A 50 -11.01 1.56 -13.31
N VAL A 51 -10.22 1.56 -14.39
CA VAL A 51 -9.19 0.53 -14.61
C VAL A 51 -8.10 0.63 -13.55
N ALA A 52 -7.65 1.83 -13.18
CA ALA A 52 -6.65 1.99 -12.13
C ALA A 52 -7.17 1.53 -10.75
N ILE A 53 -8.45 1.76 -10.44
CA ILE A 53 -9.10 1.22 -9.24
C ILE A 53 -9.14 -0.31 -9.29
N SER A 54 -9.55 -0.90 -10.42
CA SER A 54 -9.67 -2.36 -10.52
C SER A 54 -8.34 -3.11 -10.55
N GLN A 55 -7.28 -2.46 -11.03
CA GLN A 55 -5.92 -3.00 -11.03
C GLN A 55 -5.19 -2.80 -9.69
N GLY A 56 -5.82 -2.14 -8.70
CA GLY A 56 -5.25 -1.96 -7.36
C GLY A 56 -4.14 -0.91 -7.27
N PHE A 57 -3.93 -0.09 -8.30
CA PHE A 57 -2.84 0.90 -8.32
C PHE A 57 -2.94 1.92 -7.19
N PHE A 58 -4.16 2.26 -6.75
CA PHE A 58 -4.36 3.14 -5.60
C PHE A 58 -4.00 2.45 -4.29
N GLU A 59 -4.33 1.17 -4.12
CA GLU A 59 -4.02 0.41 -2.91
C GLU A 59 -2.52 0.22 -2.74
N GLU A 60 -1.78 0.01 -3.85
CA GLU A 60 -0.32 -0.08 -3.86
C GLU A 60 0.35 1.21 -3.34
N GLU A 61 -0.22 2.36 -3.72
CA GLU A 61 0.16 3.70 -3.25
C GLU A 61 -0.40 4.05 -1.86
N GLY A 62 -1.17 3.16 -1.23
CA GLY A 62 -1.71 3.35 0.12
C GLY A 62 -3.02 4.14 0.17
N LEU A 63 -3.80 4.15 -0.91
CA LEU A 63 -5.08 4.84 -1.04
C LEU A 63 -6.23 3.85 -1.21
N GLU A 64 -7.28 4.01 -0.40
CA GLU A 64 -8.55 3.28 -0.56
C GLU A 64 -9.57 4.21 -1.22
N ILE A 65 -10.01 3.90 -2.45
CA ILE A 65 -10.97 4.72 -3.19
C ILE A 65 -12.39 4.21 -2.95
N GLU A 66 -13.22 5.04 -2.31
CA GLU A 66 -14.66 4.81 -2.18
C GLU A 66 -15.40 5.67 -3.21
N LEU A 67 -15.80 5.06 -4.33
CA LEU A 67 -16.50 5.74 -5.41
C LEU A 67 -18.02 5.65 -5.24
N SER A 68 -18.70 6.78 -5.32
CA SER A 68 -20.16 6.89 -5.34
C SER A 68 -20.62 7.68 -6.57
N THR A 69 -21.80 7.36 -7.10
CA THR A 69 -22.39 8.12 -8.22
C THR A 69 -23.50 9.03 -7.72
N GLY A 70 -23.42 10.32 -8.03
CA GLY A 70 -24.35 11.32 -7.53
C GLY A 70 -25.63 11.46 -8.35
N GLN A 71 -25.73 10.91 -9.56
CA GLN A 71 -26.92 11.05 -10.45
C GLN A 71 -27.23 12.50 -10.87
N GLY A 72 -26.20 13.28 -11.21
CA GLY A 72 -26.34 14.69 -11.61
C GLY A 72 -25.47 15.64 -10.78
N ALA A 73 -25.16 16.81 -11.33
CA ALA A 73 -24.18 17.73 -10.71
C ALA A 73 -24.68 18.34 -9.38
N ASP A 74 -26.00 18.54 -9.26
CA ASP A 74 -26.59 19.10 -8.03
C ASP A 74 -26.45 18.13 -6.85
N SER A 75 -26.67 16.84 -7.08
CA SER A 75 -26.64 15.81 -6.07
C SER A 75 -25.21 15.36 -5.71
N THR A 76 -24.21 15.63 -6.55
CA THR A 76 -22.81 15.28 -6.24
C THR A 76 -22.20 16.18 -5.18
N ILE A 77 -22.51 17.47 -5.26
CA ILE A 77 -22.01 18.47 -4.31
C ILE A 77 -22.60 18.20 -2.91
N THR A 78 -23.89 17.88 -2.83
CA THR A 78 -24.58 17.64 -1.55
C THR A 78 -24.18 16.32 -0.89
N LYS A 79 -23.91 15.24 -1.64
CA LYS A 79 -23.51 13.94 -1.06
C LYS A 79 -22.10 13.92 -0.47
N THR A 80 -21.27 14.91 -0.77
CA THR A 80 -19.87 14.98 -0.32
C THR A 80 -19.73 15.43 1.15
N GLN A 81 -20.83 15.83 1.80
CA GLN A 81 -20.82 16.49 3.13
C GLN A 81 -21.21 15.59 4.33
N TYR A 82 -21.37 14.28 4.14
CA TYR A 82 -21.71 13.35 5.23
C TYR A 82 -20.78 12.14 5.26
#